data_AF-A0A9P6MRV4-F1
#
_entry.id   AF-A0A9P6MRV4-F1
#
_cell.length_a   1.000
_cell.length_b   1.000
_cell.length_c   1.000
_cell.angle_alpha   90.00
_cell.angle_beta   90.00
_cell.angle_gamma   90.00
#
_symmetry.space_group_name_H-M   'P 1'
#
loop_
_entity.id
_entity.type
_entity.pdbx_description
1 polymer ?
#
loop_
_entity_poly.entity_id
_entity_poly.type
_entity_poly.pdbx_seq_one_letter_code
_entity_poly.pdbx_strand_id
1 'polypeptide(L)' 'MDYDRVLVLEQGRVVEFDSPINLITNPTSRFRDMVEKSGEVDALFEMAARAY' A
#
# COMPACT_ATOMS: atom_id res chain seq x y z
N MET A 1 15.06 -1.33 -7.50
CA MET A 1 14.08 -2.38 -7.85
C MET A 1 12.78 -1.81 -7.37
N ASP A 2 12.27 -0.90 -8.19
CA ASP A 2 11.41 0.17 -7.74
C ASP A 2 9.99 -0.37 -7.82
N TYR A 3 9.34 -0.50 -6.67
CA TYR A 3 7.95 -0.95 -6.62
C TYR A 3 7.07 0.20 -7.12
N ASP A 4 6.98 0.33 -8.43
CA ASP A 4 6.20 1.40 -9.07
C ASP A 4 4.73 1.35 -8.62
N ARG A 5 4.22 0.14 -8.36
CA ARG A 5 2.81 -0.13 -8.01
C ARG A 5 2.67 -1.36 -7.12
N VAL A 6 1.65 -1.32 -6.26
CA VAL A 6 1.20 -2.36 -5.36
C VAL A 6 -0.08 -2.96 -5.92
N LEU A 7 -0.18 -4.28 -5.92
CA LEU A 7 -1.40 -5.02 -6.26
C LEU A 7 -2.01 -5.61 -4.99
N VAL A 8 -3.25 -5.23 -4.69
CA VAL A 8 -4.00 -5.78 -3.55
C VAL A 8 -5.03 -6.76 -4.06
N LEU A 9 -4.99 -7.97 -3.50
CA LEU A 9 -5.89 -9.07 -3.81
C LEU A 9 -6.77 -9.37 -2.61
N GLU A 10 -8.08 -9.41 -2.83
CA GLU A 10 -9.06 -9.86 -1.85
C GLU A 10 -9.92 -10.95 -2.48
N GLN A 11 -9.98 -12.13 -1.83
CA GLN A 11 -10.79 -13.26 -2.28
C GLN A 11 -10.56 -13.67 -3.75
N GLY A 12 -9.29 -13.62 -4.18
CA GLY A 12 -8.89 -13.97 -5.56
C GLY A 12 -9.21 -12.92 -6.61
N ARG A 13 -9.63 -11.71 -6.22
CA ARG A 13 -9.87 -10.58 -7.13
C ARG A 13 -8.92 -9.43 -6.82
N VAL A 14 -8.51 -8.71 -7.86
CA VAL A 14 -7.81 -7.44 -7.72
C VAL A 14 -8.80 -6.41 -7.19
N VAL A 15 -8.51 -5.88 -6.01
CA VAL A 15 -9.30 -4.80 -5.41
C VAL A 15 -8.62 -3.44 -5.55
N GLU A 16 -7.28 -3.41 -5.61
CA GLU A 16 -6.51 -2.18 -5.78
C GLU A 16 -5.23 -2.42 -6.59
N PHE A 17 -4.84 -1.45 -7.41
CA PHE A 17 -3.59 -1.46 -8.15
C PHE A 17 -3.07 -0.04 -8.40
N ASP A 18 -2.19 0.44 -7.52
CA ASP A 18 -1.63 1.81 -7.59
C ASP A 18 -0.32 1.90 -6.80
N SER A 19 0.38 3.04 -6.84
CA SER A 19 1.58 3.30 -6.05
C SER A 19 1.31 3.21 -4.54
N PRO A 20 2.30 2.77 -3.72
CA PRO A 20 2.13 2.68 -2.27
C PRO A 20 1.64 3.99 -1.63
N ILE A 21 2.15 5.14 -2.11
CA ILE A 21 1.76 6.48 -1.61
C ILE A 21 0.28 6.75 -1.89
N ASN A 22 -0.20 6.48 -3.11
CA ASN A 22 -1.61 6.68 -3.46
C ASN A 22 -2.52 5.76 -2.64
N LEU A 23 -2.11 4.52 -2.42
CA LEU A 23 -2.90 3.57 -1.64
C LEU A 23 -2.93 3.91 -0.15
N ILE A 24 -1.84 4.42 0.44
CA ILE A 24 -1.80 4.79 1.87
C ILE A 24 -2.55 6.10 2.13
N THR A 25 -2.46 7.06 1.21
CA THR A 25 -3.15 8.37 1.36
C THR A 25 -4.66 8.25 1.17
N ASN A 26 -5.13 7.23 0.46
CA ASN A 26 -6.55 6.96 0.28
C ASN A 26 -7.19 6.38 1.58
N PRO A 27 -8.12 7.09 2.25
CA PRO A 27 -8.76 6.62 3.48
C PRO A 27 -9.70 5.42 3.30
N THR A 28 -10.11 5.08 2.07
CA THR A 28 -10.95 3.91 1.80
C THR A 28 -10.15 2.71 1.32
N SER A 29 -8.82 2.81 1.34
CA SER A 29 -7.94 1.81 0.76
C SER A 29 -7.83 0.56 1.62
N ARG A 30 -7.90 -0.60 0.98
CA ARG A 30 -7.71 -1.91 1.66
C ARG A 30 -6.27 -2.07 2.09
N PHE A 31 -5.34 -1.60 1.26
CA PHE A 31 -3.94 -1.53 1.60
C PHE A 31 -3.70 -0.72 2.88
N ARG A 32 -4.31 0.47 2.98
CA ARG A 32 -4.20 1.32 4.18
C ARG A 32 -4.71 0.61 5.42
N ASP A 33 -5.91 0.01 5.34
CA ASP A 33 -6.51 -0.75 6.44
C ASP A 33 -5.61 -1.90 6.91
N MET A 34 -4.97 -2.61 5.99
CA MET A 34 -4.04 -3.70 6.32
C MET A 34 -2.82 -3.17 7.08
N VAL A 35 -2.27 -2.07 6.61
CA VAL A 35 -1.05 -1.47 7.15
C VAL A 35 -1.32 -0.88 8.54
N GLU A 36 -2.42 -0.17 8.73
CA GLU A 36 -2.85 0.36 10.04
C GLU A 36 -3.06 -0.77 11.07
N LYS A 37 -3.61 -1.93 10.66
CA LYS A 37 -3.80 -3.09 11.55
C LYS A 37 -2.51 -3.85 11.86
N SER A 38 -1.54 -3.84 10.95
CA SER A 38 -0.25 -4.52 11.12
C SER A 38 0.70 -3.79 12.07
N GLY A 39 0.52 -2.48 12.25
CA GLY A 39 1.47 -1.62 12.96
C GLY A 39 2.75 -1.33 12.17
N GLU A 40 2.87 -1.81 10.93
CA GLU A 40 4.03 -1.61 10.05
C GLU A 40 3.91 -0.34 9.18
N VAL A 41 3.04 0.60 9.58
CA VAL A 41 2.83 1.89 8.90
C VAL A 41 4.15 2.60 8.60
N ASP A 42 5.02 2.73 9.61
CA ASP A 42 6.25 3.51 9.50
C ASP A 42 7.25 2.87 8.53
N ALA A 43 7.41 1.55 8.58
CA ALA A 43 8.29 0.81 7.67
C ALA A 43 7.81 0.90 6.22
N LEU A 44 6.48 0.88 6.00
CA LEU A 44 5.92 1.04 4.67
C LEU A 44 6.07 2.46 4.11
N PHE A 45 5.87 3.49 4.95
CA PHE A 45 6.12 4.87 4.56
C PHE A 45 7.59 5.09 4.22
N GLU A 46 8.53 4.50 4.98
CA GLU A 46 9.96 4.54 4.63
C GLU A 46 10.25 3.85 3.28
N MET A 47 9.65 2.68 3.03
CA MET A 47 9.82 1.98 1.76
C MET A 47 9.23 2.77 0.59
N ALA A 48 8.09 3.43 0.78
CA ALA A 48 7.45 4.28 -0.21
C ALA A 48 8.25 5.57 -0.47
N ALA A 49 8.84 6.16 0.58
CA ALA A 49 9.65 7.37 0.50
C ALA A 49 11.02 7.13 -0.16
N ARG A 50 11.59 5.92 -0.01
CA ARG A 50 12.86 5.53 -0.66
C ARG A 50 12.76 5.23 -2.15
N ALA A 51 11.54 5.08 -2.68
CA ALA A 51 11.30 4.82 -4.09
C ALA A 51 11.31 6.09 -4.96
N TYR A 52 11.60 7.27 -4.39
CA TYR A 52 11.65 8.57 -5.07
C TYR A 52 13.01 9.24 -4.95
#